data_AF-A0A6M0JCX1-F1
#
_entry.id   AF-A0A6M0JCX1-F1
#
_cell.length_a   1.000
_cell.length_b   1.000
_cell.length_c   1.000
_cell.angle_alpha   90.00
_cell.angle_beta   90.00
_cell.angle_gamma   90.00
#
_symmetry.space_group_name_H-M   'P 1'
#
loop_
_entity.id
_entity.type
_entity.pdbx_description
1 polymer ?
#
loop_
_entity_poly.entity_id
_entity_poly.type
_entity_poly.pdbx_seq_one_letter_code
_entity_poly.pdbx_strand_id
1 'polypeptide(L)'
;MSGDVLLKWKAQILHYQQWVRESKPPEQTALFDITPNRFDPDAIDPFTLPLQSMAFYRMPTDAGSAAVYFVIDNAMPLLLYVGETRRSGKRWKGEHGCKQYLDSYHN
;
A
#
# COMPACT_ATOMS: atom_id res chain seq x y z
N MET A 1 -3.12 -11.24 -17.89
CA MET A 1 -1.69 -11.17 -18.29
C MET A 1 -1.15 -12.61 -18.33
N SER A 2 -0.16 -12.99 -19.16
CA SER A 2 0.36 -14.37 -19.03
C SER A 2 1.11 -14.51 -17.69
N GLY A 3 1.06 -15.71 -17.09
CA GLY A 3 1.66 -15.96 -15.77
C GLY A 3 3.15 -15.62 -15.71
N ASP A 4 3.91 -15.96 -16.75
CA ASP A 4 5.35 -15.66 -16.84
C ASP A 4 5.64 -14.16 -16.91
N VAL A 5 4.80 -13.41 -17.62
CA VAL A 5 4.93 -11.95 -17.72
C VAL A 5 4.64 -11.31 -16.36
N LEU A 6 3.62 -11.78 -15.65
CA LEU A 6 3.31 -11.31 -14.29
C LEU A 6 4.46 -11.62 -13.32
N LEU A 7 5.02 -12.84 -13.35
CA LEU A 7 6.14 -13.21 -12.50
C LEU A 7 7.38 -12.34 -12.76
N LYS A 8 7.70 -12.10 -14.04
CA LYS A 8 8.82 -11.23 -14.41
C LYS A 8 8.60 -9.80 -13.92
N TRP A 9 7.39 -9.27 -14.08
CA TRP A 9 7.02 -7.96 -13.57
C TRP A 9 7.17 -7.88 -12.05
N LYS A 10 6.66 -8.88 -11.30
CA LYS A 10 6.78 -8.93 -9.83
C LYS A 10 8.23 -8.91 -9.38
N ALA A 11 9.09 -9.72 -10.03
CA ALA A 11 10.51 -9.78 -9.71
C ALA A 11 11.22 -8.43 -9.93
N GLN A 12 10.88 -7.70 -11.00
CA GLN A 12 11.45 -6.38 -11.27
C GLN A 12 11.05 -5.35 -10.21
N ILE A 13 9.77 -5.31 -9.84
CA ILE A 13 9.30 -4.40 -8.78
C ILE A 13 9.92 -4.76 -7.44
N LEU A 14 10.03 -6.06 -7.13
CA LEU A 14 10.60 -6.52 -5.86
C LEU A 14 12.05 -6.09 -5.72
N HIS A 15 12.85 -6.34 -6.76
CA HIS A 15 14.24 -5.92 -6.80
C HIS A 15 14.38 -4.41 -6.59
N TYR A 16 13.55 -3.60 -7.25
CA TYR A 16 13.56 -2.16 -7.05
C TYR A 16 13.19 -1.76 -5.63
N GLN A 17 12.11 -2.32 -5.05
CA GLN A 17 11.68 -2.00 -3.69
C GLN A 17 12.73 -2.40 -2.64
N GLN A 18 13.39 -3.55 -2.82
CA GLN A 18 14.50 -3.96 -1.96
C GLN A 18 15.68 -2.98 -2.08
N TRP A 19 16.07 -2.63 -3.30
CA TRP A 19 17.13 -1.67 -3.53
C TRP A 19 16.85 -0.31 -2.87
N VAL A 20 15.62 0.21 -2.97
CA VAL A 20 15.24 1.47 -2.29
C VAL A 20 15.40 1.38 -0.78
N ARG A 21 14.96 0.27 -0.17
CA ARG A 21 15.06 0.04 1.29
C ARG A 21 16.51 -0.03 1.77
N GLU A 22 17.39 -0.64 0.99
CA GLU A 22 18.80 -0.82 1.32
C GLU A 22 19.65 0.44 1.04
N SER A 23 19.41 1.07 -0.11
CA SER A 23 20.25 2.17 -0.61
C SER A 23 19.88 3.53 -0.03
N LYS A 24 18.66 3.71 0.49
CA LYS A 24 18.12 4.99 0.98
C LYS A 24 18.42 6.13 -0.01
N PRO A 25 17.80 6.11 -1.21
CA PRO A 25 18.09 7.07 -2.26
C PRO A 25 17.81 8.51 -1.78
N PRO A 26 18.37 9.53 -2.45
CA PRO A 26 18.17 10.93 -2.07
C PRO A 26 16.69 11.27 -1.93
N GLU A 27 16.31 11.75 -0.76
CA GLU A 27 14.93 12.11 -0.46
C GLU A 27 14.63 13.53 -0.90
N GLN A 28 13.36 13.78 -1.20
CA GLN A 28 12.90 15.13 -1.45
C GLN A 28 12.98 15.94 -0.15
N THR A 29 13.89 16.90 -0.11
CA THR A 29 14.00 17.85 0.99
C THR A 29 12.89 18.90 0.93
N ALA A 30 12.60 19.51 2.06
CA ALA A 30 11.66 20.62 2.10
C ALA A 30 12.21 21.85 1.40
N LEU A 31 11.37 22.53 0.62
CA LEU A 31 11.72 23.83 0.04
C LEU A 31 11.60 24.98 1.06
N PHE A 32 10.77 24.79 2.09
CA PHE A 32 10.51 25.73 3.18
C PHE A 32 10.65 25.04 4.52
N ASP A 33 10.82 25.81 5.59
CA ASP A 33 10.80 25.29 6.95
C ASP A 33 9.43 24.64 7.26
N ILE A 34 9.44 23.33 7.48
CA ILE A 34 8.28 22.57 7.92
C ILE A 34 8.39 22.31 9.42
N THR A 35 7.24 22.41 10.10
CA THR A 35 7.13 21.97 11.49
C THR A 35 7.63 20.53 11.60
N PRO A 36 8.52 20.22 12.56
CA PRO A 36 9.04 18.88 12.75
C PRO A 36 7.88 17.88 12.85
N ASN A 37 7.95 16.81 12.06
CA ASN A 37 6.91 15.79 12.09
C ASN A 37 6.94 15.10 13.46
N ARG A 38 5.78 15.03 14.12
CA ARG A 38 5.61 14.30 15.39
C ARG A 38 5.88 12.80 15.21
N PHE A 39 5.63 12.29 14.01
CA PHE A 39 5.70 10.87 13.70
C PHE A 39 6.82 10.62 12.70
N ASP A 40 7.60 9.58 12.94
CA ASP A 40 8.54 9.06 11.96
C ASP A 40 7.78 8.17 10.97
N PRO A 41 7.60 8.59 9.70
CA PRO A 41 6.91 7.77 8.71
C PRO A 41 7.69 6.50 8.36
N ASP A 42 9.02 6.52 8.48
CA ASP A 42 9.88 5.38 8.12
C ASP A 42 9.85 4.27 9.18
N ALA A 43 9.32 4.57 10.37
CA ALA A 43 9.06 3.58 11.41
C ALA A 43 7.91 2.61 11.05
N ILE A 44 7.10 2.92 10.03
CA ILE A 44 6.00 2.06 9.60
C ILE A 44 6.52 1.03 8.60
N ASP A 45 6.61 -0.24 9.00
CA ASP A 45 6.83 -1.35 8.06
C ASP A 45 5.48 -1.97 7.65
N PRO A 46 5.04 -1.82 6.38
CA PRO A 46 3.79 -2.40 5.90
C PRO A 46 3.69 -3.92 6.08
N PHE A 47 4.82 -4.63 6.08
CA PHE A 47 4.85 -6.09 6.14
C PHE A 47 4.77 -6.65 7.56
N THR A 48 4.90 -5.80 8.59
CA THR A 48 4.74 -6.21 9.99
C THR A 48 3.36 -5.90 10.57
N LEU A 49 2.52 -5.16 9.81
CA LEU A 49 1.20 -4.76 10.27
C LEU A 49 0.22 -5.95 10.26
N PRO A 50 -0.79 -5.95 11.16
CA PRO A 50 -1.84 -6.95 11.13
C PRO A 50 -2.58 -6.96 9.79
N LEU A 51 -2.64 -8.13 9.15
CA LEU A 51 -3.37 -8.30 7.90
C LEU A 51 -4.87 -8.15 8.13
N GLN A 52 -5.52 -7.43 7.22
CA GLN A 52 -6.96 -7.25 7.21
C GLN A 52 -7.53 -7.79 5.90
N SER A 53 -8.67 -8.49 6.01
CA SER A 53 -9.38 -8.98 4.82
C SER A 53 -9.82 -7.80 3.97
N MET A 54 -9.62 -7.87 2.65
CA MET A 54 -10.17 -6.86 1.73
C MET A 54 -11.70 -6.74 1.80
N ALA A 55 -12.41 -7.74 2.35
CA ALA A 55 -13.85 -7.69 2.56
C ALA A 55 -14.27 -6.93 3.84
N PHE A 56 -13.35 -6.30 4.57
CA PHE A 56 -13.63 -5.63 5.85
C PHE A 56 -14.76 -4.61 5.77
N TYR A 57 -14.93 -3.95 4.62
CA TYR A 57 -16.00 -2.96 4.39
C TYR A 57 -17.42 -3.56 4.39
N ARG A 58 -17.54 -4.88 4.30
CA ARG A 58 -18.81 -5.62 4.42
C ARG A 58 -19.20 -5.89 5.86
N MET A 59 -18.28 -5.75 6.82
CA MET A 59 -18.60 -5.94 8.23
C MET A 59 -19.51 -4.81 8.73
N PRO A 60 -20.46 -5.10 9.65
CA PRO A 60 -21.43 -4.12 10.14
C PRO A 60 -20.83 -3.04 11.06
N THR A 61 -19.50 -2.96 11.15
CA THR A 61 -18.81 -2.08 12.08
C THR A 61 -19.01 -0.61 11.73
N ASP A 62 -19.08 0.19 12.79
CA ASP A 62 -19.33 1.62 12.79
C ASP A 62 -18.36 2.37 11.88
N ALA A 63 -18.84 3.49 11.33
CA ALA A 63 -18.18 4.28 10.29
C ALA A 63 -16.65 4.36 10.49
N GLY A 64 -15.90 3.54 9.74
CA GLY A 64 -14.47 3.36 10.00
C GLY A 64 -13.68 4.67 10.04
N SER A 65 -12.59 4.69 10.80
CA SER A 65 -11.78 5.88 11.05
C SER A 65 -10.98 6.32 9.82
N ALA A 66 -10.38 7.51 9.93
CA ALA A 66 -9.33 7.91 9.01
C ALA A 66 -8.11 7.00 9.20
N ALA A 67 -7.55 6.51 8.10
CA ALA A 67 -6.44 5.57 8.11
C ALA A 67 -5.61 5.65 6.83
N VAL A 68 -4.34 5.32 6.95
CA VAL A 68 -3.48 4.89 5.84
C VAL A 68 -3.51 3.37 5.81
N TYR A 69 -3.55 2.78 4.62
CA TYR A 69 -3.52 1.35 4.42
C TYR A 69 -2.56 0.97 3.30
N PHE A 70 -2.06 -0.25 3.41
CA PHE A 70 -1.10 -0.83 2.48
C PHE A 70 -1.72 -2.09 1.91
N VAL A 71 -1.61 -2.25 0.59
CA VAL A 71 -1.95 -3.52 -0.07
C VAL A 71 -0.64 -4.17 -0.49
N ILE A 72 -0.47 -5.41 -0.06
CA ILE A 72 0.73 -6.20 -0.34
C ILE A 72 0.37 -7.42 -1.20
N ASP A 73 1.35 -7.96 -1.90
CA ASP A 73 1.23 -9.26 -2.55
C ASP A 73 1.28 -10.40 -1.51
N ASN A 74 0.54 -11.48 -1.76
CA ASN A 74 0.45 -12.61 -0.83
C ASN A 74 1.55 -13.66 -1.04
N ALA A 75 2.25 -13.65 -2.19
CA ALA A 75 3.26 -14.64 -2.56
C ALA A 75 4.69 -14.09 -2.47
N MET A 76 4.86 -12.79 -2.67
CA MET A 76 6.14 -12.07 -2.59
C MET A 76 6.00 -10.87 -1.65
N PRO A 77 7.06 -10.43 -0.97
CA PRO A 77 7.01 -9.25 -0.10
C PRO A 77 7.02 -7.95 -0.93
N LEU A 78 5.93 -7.74 -1.68
CA LEU A 78 5.73 -6.60 -2.57
C LEU A 78 4.68 -5.66 -1.99
N LEU A 79 5.00 -4.37 -1.93
CA LEU A 79 4.02 -3.33 -1.67
C LEU A 79 3.39 -2.93 -3.00
N LEU A 80 2.10 -3.22 -3.17
CA LEU A 80 1.37 -3.00 -4.42
C LEU A 80 0.69 -1.64 -4.46
N TYR A 81 0.20 -1.17 -3.32
CA TYR A 81 -0.55 0.08 -3.24
C TYR A 81 -0.47 0.70 -1.85
N VAL A 82 -0.32 2.01 -1.79
CA VAL A 82 -0.49 2.81 -0.57
C VAL A 82 -1.71 3.70 -0.78
N GLY A 83 -2.62 3.68 0.18
CA GLY A 83 -3.81 4.52 0.10
C GLY A 83 -4.16 5.13 1.43
N GLU A 84 -4.90 6.22 1.37
CA GLU A 84 -5.51 6.85 2.52
C GLU A 84 -7.03 6.83 2.41
N THR A 85 -7.68 6.95 3.55
CA THR A 85 -9.12 7.10 3.65
C THR A 85 -9.48 7.94 4.86
N ARG A 86 -10.49 8.79 4.72
CA ARG A 86 -11.12 9.48 5.86
C ARG A 86 -12.16 8.60 6.56
N ARG A 87 -12.69 7.59 5.84
CA ARG A 87 -13.72 6.66 6.33
C ARG A 87 -13.54 5.28 5.72
N SER A 88 -12.78 4.42 6.38
CA SER A 88 -12.40 3.11 5.83
C SER A 88 -13.60 2.25 5.41
N GLY A 89 -14.68 2.24 6.19
CA GLY A 89 -15.91 1.50 5.88
C GLY A 89 -16.74 2.03 4.69
N LYS A 90 -16.53 3.30 4.27
CA LYS A 90 -17.20 3.88 3.08
C LYS A 90 -16.33 3.83 1.83
N ARG A 91 -15.01 4.01 1.97
CA ARG A 91 -14.08 4.12 0.83
C ARG A 91 -14.11 2.91 -0.11
N TRP A 92 -14.33 1.73 0.45
CA TRP A 92 -14.30 0.45 -0.25
C TRP A 92 -15.67 -0.01 -0.79
N LYS A 93 -16.76 0.73 -0.53
CA LYS A 93 -18.12 0.39 -1.00
C LYS A 93 -18.45 0.89 -2.42
N GLY A 94 -17.57 1.65 -3.06
CA GLY A 94 -17.78 2.23 -4.40
C GLY A 94 -16.59 2.02 -5.34
N GLU A 95 -16.51 2.84 -6.38
CA GLU A 95 -15.37 2.83 -7.29
C GLU A 95 -14.09 3.28 -6.60
N HIS A 96 -13.06 2.47 -6.77
CA HIS A 96 -11.78 2.70 -6.13
C HIS A 96 -10.67 2.17 -7.03
N GLY A 97 -9.73 3.03 -7.40
CA GLY A 97 -8.64 2.69 -8.31
C GLY A 97 -7.79 1.52 -7.79
N CYS A 98 -7.64 1.39 -6.47
CA CYS A 98 -6.98 0.24 -5.86
C CYS A 98 -7.70 -1.08 -6.19
N LYS A 99 -9.04 -1.08 -6.14
CA LYS A 99 -9.83 -2.26 -6.48
C LYS A 99 -9.67 -2.63 -7.95
N GLN A 100 -9.77 -1.65 -8.85
CA GLN A 100 -9.56 -1.87 -10.29
C GLN A 100 -8.16 -2.37 -10.62
N TYR A 101 -7.15 -1.84 -9.94
CA TYR A 101 -5.77 -2.30 -10.04
C TYR A 101 -5.65 -3.78 -9.63
N LEU A 102 -6.21 -4.15 -8.48
CA LEU A 102 -6.17 -5.53 -7.98
C LEU A 102 -6.95 -6.49 -8.85
N ASP A 103 -8.11 -6.07 -9.38
CA ASP A 103 -8.87 -6.85 -10.36
C ASP A 103 -8.03 -7.14 -11.61
N SER A 104 -7.17 -6.20 -12.03
CA SER A 104 -6.25 -6.40 -13.16
C SER A 104 -5.01 -7.22 -12.79
N TYR A 105 -4.64 -7.23 -11.52
CA TYR A 105 -3.43 -7.89 -11.01
C TYR A 105 -3.57 -9.41 -10.90
N HIS A 106 -4.79 -9.90 -10.64
CA HIS A 106 -5.07 -11.33 -10.51
C HIS A 106 -5.46 -12.02 -11.84
N ASN A 107 -5.62 -11.26 -12.93
CA ASN A 107 -6.05 -11.72 -14.27
C ASN A 107 -4.89 -11.86 -15.27
#